data_AF-A0A6A5VG56-F1
#
_entry.id   AF-A0A6A5VG56-F1
#
_cell.length_a   1.000
_cell.length_b   1.000
_cell.length_c   1.000
_cell.angle_alpha   90.00
_cell.angle_beta   90.00
_cell.angle_gamma   90.00
#
_symmetry.space_group_name_H-M   'P 1'
#
loop_
_entity.id
_entity.type
_entity.pdbx_description
1 polymer ?
#
loop_
_entity_poly.entity_id
_entity_poly.type
_entity_poly.pdbx_seq_one_letter_code
_entity_poly.pdbx_strand_id
1 'polypeptide(L)' 'IDPINKVIKEIKSLEPCETFSYAIITKKYSVICTTLMRRHKGIIALRTTRISNT' A
#
# COMPACT_ATOMS: atom_id res chain seq x y z
N ILE A 1 6.58 -14.89 -4.99
CA ILE A 1 6.30 -13.61 -4.30
C ILE A 1 4.94 -13.12 -4.77
N ASP A 2 4.00 -12.85 -3.87
CA ASP A 2 2.68 -12.27 -4.21
C ASP A 2 2.86 -10.86 -4.80
N PRO A 3 2.37 -10.60 -6.04
CA PRO A 3 2.45 -9.29 -6.68
C PRO A 3 1.90 -8.16 -5.80
N ILE A 4 0.84 -8.42 -5.03
CA ILE A 4 0.23 -7.42 -4.15
C ILE A 4 1.18 -7.06 -3.00
N ASN A 5 1.82 -8.05 -2.40
CA ASN A 5 2.81 -7.80 -1.35
C ASN A 5 4.05 -7.06 -1.88
N LYS A 6 4.44 -7.31 -3.13
CA LYS A 6 5.53 -6.56 -3.78
C LYS A 6 5.18 -5.08 -3.95
N VAL A 7 3.95 -4.78 -4.38
CA VAL A 7 3.45 -3.40 -4.50
C VAL A 7 3.37 -2.71 -3.14
N ILE A 8 2.85 -3.39 -2.11
CA ILE A 8 2.79 -2.84 -0.75
C ILE A 8 4.19 -2.53 -0.21
N LYS A 9 5.19 -3.37 -0.52
CA LYS A 9 6.58 -3.13 -0.13
C LYS A 9 7.15 -1.90 -0.82
N GLU A 10 6.87 -1.71 -2.11
CA GLU A 10 7.27 -0.51 -2.86
C GLU A 10 6.62 0.75 -2.29
N ILE A 11 5.31 0.71 -2.00
CA ILE A 11 4.61 1.85 -1.37
C ILE A 11 5.23 2.19 -0.01
N LYS A 12 5.62 1.19 0.79
CA LYS A 12 6.25 1.40 2.10
C LYS A 12 7.69 1.88 2.02
N SER A 13 8.37 1.71 0.89
CA SER A 13 9.73 2.20 0.68
C SER A 13 9.78 3.60 0.09
N LEU A 14 8.65 4.15 -0.36
CA LEU A 14 8.57 5.55 -0.77
C LEU A 14 8.87 6.45 0.41
N GLU A 15 9.55 7.56 0.15
CA GLU A 15 9.78 8.56 1.19
C GLU A 15 8.45 9.15 1.68
N PRO A 16 8.38 9.65 2.93
CA PRO A 16 7.15 10.23 3.49
C PRO A 16 6.56 11.39 2.67
N CYS A 17 7.37 12.01 1.81
CA CYS A 17 6.99 13.11 0.93
C CYS A 17 6.75 12.68 -0.53
N GLU A 18 7.05 11.43 -0.89
CA GLU A 18 6.75 10.91 -2.22
C GLU A 18 5.28 10.52 -2.33
N THR A 19 4.58 11.21 -3.24
CA THR A 19 3.22 10.83 -3.60
C THR A 19 3.23 9.73 -4.64
N PHE A 20 2.29 8.79 -4.54
CA PHE A 20 2.10 7.74 -5.53
C PHE A 20 0.64 7.64 -5.95
N SER A 21 0.42 7.12 -7.17
CA SER A 21 -0.90 6.82 -7.68
C SER A 21 -1.13 5.31 -7.71
N TYR A 22 -2.26 4.86 -7.15
CA TYR A 22 -2.67 3.46 -7.22
C TYR A 22 -2.83 3.00 -8.68
N ALA A 23 -3.33 3.85 -9.57
CA ALA A 23 -3.49 3.49 -10.99
C ALA A 23 -2.14 3.22 -11.68
N ILE A 24 -1.12 4.03 -11.37
CA ILE A 24 0.22 3.88 -11.96
C ILE A 24 0.90 2.60 -11.44
N ILE A 25 0.89 2.40 -10.12
CA ILE A 25 1.60 1.27 -9.53
C ILE A 25 0.91 -0.07 -9.83
N THR A 26 -0.42 -0.08 -9.95
CA THR A 26 -1.17 -1.30 -10.30
C THR A 26 -0.90 -1.73 -11.74
N LYS A 27 -0.76 -0.77 -12.66
CA LYS A 27 -0.36 -1.04 -14.05
C LYS A 27 1.05 -1.62 -14.14
N LYS A 28 2.01 -1.11 -13.35
CA LYS A 28 3.39 -1.61 -13.29
C LYS A 28 3.47 -3.08 -12.85
N TYR A 29 2.57 -3.49 -11.95
CA TYR A 29 2.58 -4.82 -11.33
C TYR A 29 1.49 -5.76 -11.83
N SER A 30 0.68 -5.32 -12.81
CA SER A 30 -0.49 -6.06 -13.32
C SER A 30 -1.41 -6.59 -12.21
N VAL A 31 -1.66 -5.76 -11.19
CA VAL A 31 -2.55 -6.10 -10.06
C VAL A 31 -3.85 -5.32 -10.13
N ILE A 32 -4.89 -5.88 -9.50
CA ILE A 32 -6.19 -5.23 -9.42
C ILE A 32 -6.12 -4.07 -8.40
N CYS A 33 -6.48 -2.87 -8.85
CA CYS A 33 -6.43 -1.64 -8.05
C CYS A 33 -7.29 -1.70 -6.79
N THR A 34 -8.52 -2.21 -6.90
CA THR A 34 -9.44 -2.34 -5.76
C THR A 34 -8.87 -3.25 -4.66
N THR A 35 -8.25 -4.38 -5.04
CA THR A 35 -7.60 -5.30 -4.11
C THR A 35 -6.42 -4.65 -3.40
N LEU A 36 -5.59 -3.91 -4.14
CA LEU A 36 -4.46 -3.18 -3.57
C LEU A 36 -4.94 -2.11 -2.57
N MET A 37 -5.92 -1.29 -2.96
CA MET A 37 -6.46 -0.24 -2.10
C MET A 37 -7.02 -0.80 -0.79
N ARG A 38 -7.80 -1.88 -0.84
CA ARG A 38 -8.37 -2.52 0.36
C ARG A 38 -7.28 -3.00 1.31
N ARG A 39 -6.27 -3.71 0.79
CA ARG A 39 -5.17 -4.22 1.61
C ARG A 39 -4.30 -3.09 2.19
N HIS A 40 -3.96 -2.10 1.38
CA HIS A 40 -3.13 -0.99 1.83
C HIS A 40 -3.84 -0.17 2.93
N LYS A 41 -5.13 0.15 2.73
CA LYS A 41 -5.94 0.84 3.75
C LYS A 41 -6.07 0.03 5.05
N GLY A 42 -6.27 -1.29 4.96
CA GLY A 42 -6.31 -2.16 6.15
C GLY A 42 -5.01 -2.14 6.95
N ILE A 43 -3.85 -2.09 6.27
CA ILE A 43 -2.54 -1.97 6.92
C ILE A 43 -2.37 -0.61 7.59
N ILE A 44 -2.78 0.48 6.93
CA ILE A 44 -2.73 1.83 7.51
C ILE A 44 -3.62 1.90 8.75
N ALA A 45 -4.87 1.44 8.65
CA ALA A 45 -5.80 1.46 9.78
C ALA A 45 -5.26 0.68 10.99
N LEU A 46 -4.71 -0.52 10.78
CA LEU A 46 -4.08 -1.31 11.85
C LEU A 46 -2.90 -0.57 12.51
N ARG A 47 -2.08 0.13 11.72
CA ARG A 47 -0.97 0.93 12.25
C ARG A 47 -1.49 2.12 13.05
N THR A 48 -2.47 2.85 12.54
CA THR A 48 -3.08 3.98 13.25
C THR A 48 -3.65 3.55 14.59
N THR A 49 -4.41 2.45 14.64
CA THR A 49 -4.97 1.92 15.91
C THR A 49 -3.88 1.47 16.89
N ARG A 50 -2.76 0.95 16.41
CA ARG A 50 -1.65 0.54 17.29
C ARG A 50 -0.91 1.75 17.88
N ILE A 51 -0.78 2.82 17.11
CA ILE A 51 -0.10 4.05 17.56
C ILE A 51 -0.97 4.84 18.54
N SER A 52 -2.30 4.83 18.38
CA SER A 52 -3.22 5.52 19.29
C SER A 52 -3.40 4.84 20.66
N ASN A 53 -3.01 3.57 20.78
CA ASN A 53 -3.15 2.78 22.01
C ASN A 53 -1.84 2.69 22.82
N THR A 54 -0.84 3.53 22.50
CA THR A 54 0.41 3.70 23.25
C THR A 54 0.50 5.14 23.73
#